data_AF-S0DSP3-F1
#
_entry.id   AF-S0DSP3-F1
#
_cell.length_a   1.000
_cell.length_b   1.000
_cell.length_c   1.000
_cell.angle_alpha   90.00
_cell.angle_beta   90.00
_cell.angle_gamma   90.00
#
_symmetry.space_group_name_H-M   'P 1'
#
loop_
_entity.id
_entity.type
_entity.pdbx_description
1 polymer ?
#
loop_
_entity_poly.entity_id
_entity_poly.type
_entity_poly.pdbx_seq_one_letter_code
_entity_poly.pdbx_strand_id
1 'polypeptide(L)'
;MGRMIDGRLELTDAIELEVEHRPSLVLLGGTDINSCMFTYVPASVQRYCIEHNIRLSDSDLEKINQLNLHIQDIIHRERVYYIYGFPLQNCPHGRFIEPGKTVFVLHTLNGNTQSTMENVRGLLDRIEYLGRALLIDRQYICMGDTRGSSTNRLERAERKLTQKLYDLFDDKDFVAVVYVFRSVMEGEGILIDSEIPLHRRLLVTFEFAGQAAESGPPLDEAGHVSSISSTPEYLSSDEMLRRLAFNVLTTPNKIIAATTGGTNRLKSLETTAARKLVTAIQHLGQSEVSTADEFVNLVMSDGGQGKGKHLGYKPRHGVLEKLRKIFHDVQKNLID
;
A
#
# COMPACT_ATOMS: atom_id res chain seq x y z
N MET A 1 3.04 57.29 6.27
CA MET A 1 2.14 56.22 5.80
C MET A 1 2.65 55.58 4.51
N GLY A 2 2.91 56.33 3.43
CA GLY A 2 3.45 55.79 2.16
C GLY A 2 4.70 54.90 2.31
N ARG A 3 5.78 55.40 2.94
CA ARG A 3 7.01 54.61 3.18
C ARG A 3 6.82 53.28 3.92
N MET A 4 5.78 53.15 4.75
CA MET A 4 5.49 51.89 5.46
C MET A 4 4.74 50.88 4.58
N ILE A 5 4.01 51.35 3.57
CA ILE A 5 3.33 50.52 2.58
C ILE A 5 4.36 50.03 1.57
N ASP A 6 5.25 50.91 1.10
CA ASP A 6 6.33 50.58 0.17
C ASP A 6 7.27 49.51 0.76
N GLY A 7 7.70 49.65 2.02
CA GLY A 7 8.53 48.64 2.67
C GLY A 7 7.84 47.29 2.93
N ARG A 8 6.50 47.24 2.96
CA ARG A 8 5.74 45.97 3.08
C ARG A 8 5.61 45.26 1.75
N LEU A 9 5.48 46.03 0.67
CA LEU A 9 5.53 45.53 -0.70
C LEU A 9 6.90 44.91 -0.97
N GLU A 10 7.97 45.66 -0.69
CA GLU A 10 9.35 45.17 -0.86
C GLU A 10 9.64 43.90 -0.04
N LEU A 11 9.13 43.82 1.19
CA LEU A 11 9.27 42.61 2.00
C LEU A 11 8.50 41.43 1.40
N THR A 12 7.30 41.66 0.89
CA THR A 12 6.47 40.60 0.29
C THR A 12 7.09 40.07 -0.99
N ASP A 13 7.57 40.97 -1.86
CA ASP A 13 8.32 40.61 -3.07
C ASP A 13 9.58 39.80 -2.74
N ALA A 14 10.31 40.20 -1.68
CA ALA A 14 11.48 39.46 -1.22
C ALA A 14 11.13 38.07 -0.67
N ILE A 15 9.97 37.90 -0.04
CA ILE A 15 9.48 36.60 0.44
C ILE A 15 9.10 35.71 -0.73
N GLU A 16 8.34 36.22 -1.70
CA GLU A 16 7.97 35.48 -2.90
C GLU A 16 9.22 35.01 -3.65
N LEU A 17 10.20 35.91 -3.84
CA LEU A 17 11.48 35.58 -4.46
C LEU A 17 12.24 34.49 -3.68
N GLU A 18 12.30 34.58 -2.36
CA GLU A 18 12.94 33.56 -1.51
C GLU A 18 12.23 32.20 -1.63
N VAL A 19 10.89 32.17 -1.73
CA VAL A 19 10.12 30.95 -1.96
C VAL A 19 10.44 30.34 -3.33
N GLU A 20 10.50 31.13 -4.39
CA GLU A 20 10.84 30.65 -5.74
C GLU A 20 12.23 30.03 -5.84
N HIS A 21 13.20 30.55 -5.07
CA HIS A 21 14.56 30.01 -5.04
C HIS A 21 14.67 28.69 -4.27
N ARG A 22 13.64 28.30 -3.49
CA ARG A 22 13.67 27.07 -2.70
C ARG A 22 13.10 25.90 -3.50
N PRO A 23 13.92 24.87 -3.81
CA PRO A 23 13.52 23.80 -4.71
C PRO A 23 12.45 22.86 -4.14
N SER A 24 12.08 23.02 -2.86
CA SER A 24 11.04 22.22 -2.21
C SER A 24 9.77 23.01 -1.88
N LEU A 25 9.68 24.26 -2.31
CA LEU A 25 8.48 25.08 -2.22
C LEU A 25 7.95 25.36 -3.63
N VAL A 26 6.64 25.57 -3.72
CA VAL A 26 5.95 25.98 -4.95
C VAL A 26 5.16 27.23 -4.62
N LEU A 27 5.55 28.36 -5.22
CA LEU A 27 4.81 29.61 -5.11
C LEU A 27 3.46 29.48 -5.85
N LEU A 28 2.37 29.93 -5.22
CA LEU A 28 1.01 29.78 -5.71
C LEU A 28 0.39 31.14 -6.06
N GLY A 29 0.64 31.57 -7.30
CA GLY A 29 0.28 32.91 -7.78
C GLY A 29 1.19 33.99 -7.21
N GLY A 30 1.30 35.13 -7.90
CA GLY A 30 1.81 36.38 -7.31
C GLY A 30 0.62 37.11 -6.73
N THR A 31 0.58 37.30 -5.41
CA THR A 31 -0.61 37.86 -4.73
C THR A 31 -0.38 39.23 -4.12
N ASP A 32 -1.50 39.89 -3.82
CA ASP A 32 -1.59 41.27 -3.35
C ASP A 32 -0.64 41.65 -2.20
N ILE A 33 -0.15 42.89 -2.30
CA ILE A 33 0.48 43.83 -1.35
C ILE A 33 1.25 43.29 -0.13
N ASN A 34 0.70 42.33 0.63
CA ASN A 34 1.27 41.81 1.86
C ASN A 34 1.10 40.28 2.06
N SER A 35 0.87 39.53 1.00
CA SER A 35 0.55 38.10 1.04
C SER A 35 1.52 37.27 0.19
N CYS A 36 2.02 36.16 0.73
CA CYS A 36 2.70 35.14 -0.06
C CYS A 36 2.09 33.75 0.23
N MET A 37 1.52 33.13 -0.80
CA MET A 37 0.95 31.78 -0.74
C MET A 37 1.85 30.77 -1.43
N PHE A 38 2.12 29.65 -0.76
CA PHE A 38 2.96 28.60 -1.30
C PHE A 38 2.56 27.24 -0.74
N THR A 39 3.11 26.16 -1.30
CA THR A 39 2.95 24.81 -0.75
C THR A 39 4.30 24.10 -0.74
N TYR A 40 4.55 23.31 0.30
CA TYR A 40 5.72 22.44 0.36
C TYR A 40 5.50 21.22 -0.54
N VAL A 41 6.35 21.04 -1.53
CA VAL A 41 6.40 19.86 -2.40
C VAL A 41 7.85 19.39 -2.44
N PRO A 42 8.19 18.16 -2.01
CA PRO A 42 9.57 17.71 -1.97
C PRO A 42 10.28 17.90 -3.31
N ALA A 43 11.53 18.39 -3.27
CA ALA A 43 12.30 18.69 -4.47
C ALA A 43 12.46 17.49 -5.41
N SER A 44 12.54 16.27 -4.87
CA SER A 44 12.58 15.03 -5.65
C SER A 44 11.31 14.82 -6.49
N VAL A 45 10.15 15.16 -5.94
CA VAL A 45 8.85 15.03 -6.59
C VAL A 45 8.69 16.08 -7.68
N GLN A 46 9.04 17.33 -7.38
CA GLN A 46 9.02 18.40 -8.38
C GLN A 46 9.91 18.05 -9.57
N ARG A 47 11.13 17.57 -9.30
CA ARG A 47 12.07 17.14 -10.33
C ARG A 47 11.50 16.01 -11.19
N TYR A 48 10.93 14.98 -10.58
CA TYR A 48 10.32 13.87 -11.30
C TYR A 48 9.17 14.34 -12.22
N CYS A 49 8.28 15.19 -11.72
CA CYS A 49 7.21 15.79 -12.52
C CYS A 49 7.75 16.59 -13.72
N ILE A 50 8.84 17.35 -13.53
CA ILE A 50 9.50 18.11 -14.60
C ILE A 50 10.12 17.18 -15.64
N GLU A 51 10.93 16.20 -15.20
CA GLU A 51 11.66 15.27 -16.05
C GLU A 51 10.73 14.41 -16.92
N HIS A 52 9.61 13.96 -16.35
CA HIS A 52 8.64 13.13 -17.05
C HIS A 52 7.49 13.91 -17.69
N ASN A 53 7.47 15.24 -17.51
CA ASN A 53 6.39 16.12 -17.96
C ASN A 53 4.99 15.64 -17.53
N ILE A 54 4.87 15.24 -16.27
CA ILE A 54 3.62 14.77 -15.65
C ILE A 54 3.22 15.66 -14.47
N ARG A 55 1.95 15.58 -14.08
CA ARG A 55 1.41 16.21 -12.87
C ARG A 55 1.37 15.21 -11.71
N LEU A 56 1.16 15.71 -10.49
CA LEU A 56 0.89 14.89 -9.32
C LEU A 56 -0.37 14.05 -9.53
N SER A 57 -0.32 12.78 -9.16
CA SER A 57 -1.52 11.94 -9.07
C SER A 57 -2.41 12.42 -7.92
N ASP A 58 -3.69 12.07 -7.93
CA ASP A 58 -4.62 12.39 -6.83
C ASP A 58 -4.13 11.86 -5.47
N SER A 59 -3.56 10.65 -5.48
CA SER A 59 -2.96 10.03 -4.29
C SER A 59 -1.76 10.83 -3.79
N ASP A 60 -0.87 11.26 -4.68
CA ASP A 60 0.30 12.03 -4.26
C ASP A 60 -0.06 13.44 -3.81
N LEU A 61 -1.06 14.06 -4.45
CA LEU A 61 -1.57 15.37 -4.03
C LEU A 61 -2.18 15.31 -2.63
N GLU A 62 -2.94 14.26 -2.30
CA GLU A 62 -3.48 14.06 -0.95
C GLU A 62 -2.36 13.91 0.10
N LYS A 63 -1.28 13.19 -0.24
CA LYS A 63 -0.10 13.09 0.64
C LYS A 63 0.55 14.45 0.87
N ILE A 64 0.70 15.26 -0.18
CA ILE A 64 1.23 16.63 -0.09
C ILE A 64 0.33 17.51 0.78
N ASN A 65 -1.00 17.40 0.64
CA ASN A 65 -1.95 18.15 1.45
C ASN A 65 -1.82 17.80 2.94
N GLN A 66 -1.78 16.51 3.27
CA GLN A 66 -1.57 16.03 4.65
C GLN A 66 -0.22 16.47 5.21
N LEU A 67 0.82 16.49 4.39
CA LEU A 67 2.15 16.93 4.78
C LEU A 67 2.15 18.41 5.19
N ASN A 68 1.54 19.28 4.36
CA ASN A 68 1.46 20.70 4.64
C ASN A 68 0.59 21.01 5.86
N LEU A 69 -0.53 20.30 6.05
CA LEU A 69 -1.34 20.40 7.25
C LEU A 69 -0.55 20.04 8.51
N HIS A 70 0.19 18.93 8.50
CA HIS A 70 1.01 18.54 9.65
C HIS A 70 2.17 19.52 9.93
N ILE A 71 2.79 20.08 8.89
CA ILE A 71 3.81 21.13 9.05
C ILE A 71 3.22 22.31 9.81
N GLN A 72 2.03 22.78 9.41
CA GLN A 72 1.33 23.86 10.10
C GLN A 72 1.04 23.51 11.57
N ASP A 73 0.49 22.33 11.83
CA ASP A 73 0.18 21.88 13.20
C ASP A 73 1.41 21.89 14.11
N ILE A 74 2.56 21.42 13.60
CA ILE A 74 3.81 21.39 14.35
C ILE A 74 4.31 22.81 14.61
N ILE A 75 4.32 23.68 13.59
CA ILE A 75 4.72 25.09 13.74
C ILE A 75 3.88 25.79 14.82
N HIS A 76 2.55 25.57 14.82
CA HIS A 76 1.67 26.13 15.84
C HIS A 76 1.95 25.58 17.25
N ARG A 77 2.27 24.29 17.37
CA ARG A 77 2.63 23.66 18.65
C ARG A 77 3.96 24.17 19.20
N GLU A 78 4.92 24.44 18.33
CA GLU A 78 6.23 24.99 18.71
C GLU A 78 6.14 26.41 19.23
N ARG A 79 5.13 27.18 18.80
CA ARG A 79 4.88 28.58 19.22
C ARG A 79 6.06 29.53 18.96
N VAL A 80 7.03 29.12 18.13
CA VAL A 80 8.15 29.95 17.68
C VAL A 80 7.75 30.80 16.49
N TYR A 81 7.01 30.20 15.56
CA TYR A 81 6.47 30.86 14.38
C TYR A 81 4.96 30.65 14.30
N TYR A 82 4.33 31.44 13.44
CA TYR A 82 2.94 31.26 13.06
C TYR A 82 2.81 31.34 11.55
N ILE A 83 2.10 30.36 10.97
CA ILE A 83 1.77 30.36 9.55
C ILE A 83 0.30 29.97 9.38
N TYR A 84 -0.40 30.68 8.51
CA TYR A 84 -1.77 30.32 8.18
C TYR A 84 -1.76 29.25 7.10
N GLY A 85 -2.75 28.39 7.10
CA GLY A 85 -2.83 27.27 6.17
C GLY A 85 -4.26 26.82 6.01
N PHE A 86 -4.64 26.54 4.76
CA PHE A 86 -6.02 26.25 4.40
C PHE A 86 -6.09 25.50 3.06
N PRO A 87 -7.19 24.77 2.79
CA PRO A 87 -7.42 24.17 1.49
C PRO A 87 -7.82 25.24 0.46
N LEU A 88 -7.00 25.42 -0.57
CA LEU A 88 -7.28 26.27 -1.72
C LEU A 88 -7.90 25.42 -2.84
N GLN A 89 -9.14 25.73 -3.22
CA GLN A 89 -9.78 25.18 -4.41
C GLN A 89 -9.28 25.93 -5.66
N ASN A 90 -9.19 25.21 -6.79
CA ASN A 90 -8.75 25.78 -8.08
C ASN A 90 -7.38 26.46 -8.00
N CYS A 91 -6.38 25.71 -7.53
CA CYS A 91 -5.01 26.21 -7.40
C CYS A 91 -4.50 26.83 -8.72
N PRO A 92 -3.98 28.08 -8.71
CA PRO A 92 -3.58 28.81 -9.92
C PRO A 92 -2.32 28.25 -10.59
N HIS A 93 -1.64 27.27 -9.96
CA HIS A 93 -0.38 26.72 -10.44
C HIS A 93 -0.57 25.42 -11.27
N GLY A 94 -0.62 25.56 -12.60
CA GLY A 94 -0.95 24.45 -13.52
C GLY A 94 0.19 23.48 -13.88
N ARG A 95 1.41 23.66 -13.35
CA ARG A 95 2.58 22.84 -13.71
C ARG A 95 2.58 21.48 -13.02
N PHE A 96 2.31 21.45 -11.72
CA PHE A 96 2.33 20.22 -10.91
C PHE A 96 0.94 19.70 -10.53
N ILE A 97 -0.05 20.57 -10.53
CA ILE A 97 -1.38 20.30 -9.99
C ILE A 97 -2.39 20.43 -11.12
N GLU A 98 -3.31 19.48 -11.21
CA GLU A 98 -4.39 19.55 -12.20
C GLU A 98 -5.39 20.67 -11.86
N PRO A 99 -5.91 21.39 -12.88
CA PRO A 99 -7.00 22.34 -12.68
C PRO A 99 -8.19 21.68 -11.96
N GLY A 100 -8.80 22.40 -11.02
CA GLY A 100 -9.94 21.90 -10.24
C GLY A 100 -9.59 21.12 -8.98
N LYS A 101 -8.32 20.74 -8.77
CA LYS A 101 -7.91 20.03 -7.56
C LYS A 101 -7.73 20.98 -6.37
N THR A 102 -7.94 20.45 -5.17
CA THR A 102 -7.74 21.18 -3.91
C THR A 102 -6.31 20.96 -3.41
N VAL A 103 -5.65 22.04 -3.02
CA VAL A 103 -4.28 22.03 -2.50
C VAL A 103 -4.28 22.66 -1.12
N PHE A 104 -3.66 22.01 -0.13
CA PHE A 104 -3.42 22.63 1.15
C PHE A 104 -2.22 23.58 1.04
N VAL A 105 -2.49 24.87 1.23
CA VAL A 105 -1.50 25.92 1.06
C VAL A 105 -1.05 26.46 2.41
N LEU A 106 0.18 26.94 2.45
CA LEU A 106 0.76 27.71 3.52
C LEU A 106 0.80 29.18 3.09
N HIS A 107 0.46 30.07 4.01
CA HIS A 107 0.20 31.47 3.71
C HIS A 107 0.80 32.38 4.77
N THR A 108 1.61 33.33 4.31
CA THR A 108 2.14 34.41 5.15
C THR A 108 1.37 35.70 4.89
N LEU A 109 1.10 36.43 5.99
CA LEU A 109 0.47 37.76 5.99
C LEU A 109 1.42 38.76 6.65
N ASN A 110 2.01 39.65 5.86
CA ASN A 110 3.02 40.62 6.29
C ASN A 110 2.35 41.88 6.86
N GLY A 111 1.79 41.73 8.06
CA GLY A 111 1.18 42.85 8.81
C GLY A 111 2.11 43.49 9.85
N ASN A 112 3.10 42.73 10.34
CA ASN A 112 3.99 43.16 11.42
C ASN A 112 5.19 43.95 10.86
N THR A 113 5.37 45.19 11.31
CA THR A 113 6.48 46.07 10.89
C THR A 113 7.84 45.64 11.44
N GLN A 114 7.87 44.70 12.38
CA GLN A 114 9.10 44.12 12.93
C GLN A 114 9.54 42.85 12.22
N SER A 115 8.73 42.30 11.30
CA SER A 115 9.12 41.13 10.52
C SER A 115 10.29 41.46 9.61
N THR A 116 11.33 40.63 9.64
CA THR A 116 12.48 40.72 8.74
C THR A 116 12.57 39.50 7.83
N MET A 117 13.32 39.62 6.74
CA MET A 117 13.65 38.46 5.90
C MET A 117 14.40 37.36 6.64
N GLU A 118 15.12 37.68 7.73
CA GLU A 118 15.76 36.67 8.57
C GLU A 118 14.71 35.80 9.28
N ASN A 119 13.63 36.42 9.80
CA ASN A 119 12.54 35.66 10.42
C ASN A 119 11.84 34.75 9.41
N VAL A 120 11.61 35.26 8.19
CA VAL A 120 11.00 34.51 7.10
C VAL A 120 11.87 33.32 6.73
N ARG A 121 13.18 33.53 6.51
CA ARG A 121 14.10 32.44 6.18
C ARG A 121 14.11 31.36 7.25
N GLY A 122 14.13 31.74 8.53
CA GLY A 122 14.03 30.79 9.64
C GLY A 122 12.74 29.96 9.62
N LEU A 123 11.59 30.58 9.31
CA LEU A 123 10.32 29.88 9.14
C LEU A 123 10.36 28.92 7.94
N LEU A 124 10.86 29.37 6.78
CA LEU A 124 10.96 28.54 5.59
C LEU A 124 11.93 27.37 5.79
N ASP A 125 13.07 27.59 6.45
CA ASP A 125 14.02 26.54 6.83
C ASP A 125 13.37 25.50 7.74
N ARG A 126 12.53 25.95 8.69
CA ARG A 126 11.77 25.06 9.57
C ARG A 126 10.74 24.24 8.78
N ILE A 127 10.01 24.86 7.86
CA ILE A 127 9.05 24.18 6.98
C ILE A 127 9.75 23.11 6.16
N GLU A 128 10.87 23.43 5.51
CA GLU A 128 11.60 22.46 4.69
C GLU A 128 12.19 21.33 5.54
N TYR A 129 12.67 21.63 6.75
CA TYR A 129 13.14 20.62 7.69
C TYR A 129 12.01 19.67 8.10
N LEU A 130 10.86 20.22 8.53
CA LEU A 130 9.70 19.43 8.94
C LEU A 130 9.16 18.60 7.78
N GLY A 131 9.08 19.18 6.58
CA GLY A 131 8.66 18.46 5.38
C GLY A 131 9.56 17.26 5.08
N ARG A 132 10.89 17.41 5.17
CA ARG A 132 11.84 16.30 5.01
C ARG A 132 11.68 15.24 6.10
N ALA A 133 11.59 15.65 7.36
CA ALA A 133 11.46 14.74 8.50
C ALA A 133 10.15 13.93 8.43
N LEU A 134 9.03 14.60 8.19
CA LEU A 134 7.71 13.98 8.06
C LEU A 134 7.63 13.05 6.84
N LEU A 135 8.28 13.38 5.74
CA LEU A 135 8.35 12.50 4.57
C LEU A 135 9.03 11.17 4.91
N ILE A 136 10.14 11.22 5.67
CA ILE A 136 10.89 10.05 6.14
C ILE A 136 10.06 9.25 7.16
N ASP A 137 9.54 9.92 8.19
CA ASP A 137 8.83 9.28 9.31
C ASP A 137 7.51 8.63 8.89
N ARG A 138 6.77 9.29 8.00
CA ARG A 138 5.49 8.76 7.46
C ARG A 138 5.70 7.80 6.29
N GLN A 139 6.95 7.63 5.84
CA GLN A 139 7.32 6.79 4.71
C GLN A 139 6.48 7.06 3.46
N TYR A 140 6.19 8.33 3.20
CA TYR A 140 5.46 8.71 2.01
C TYR A 140 6.38 8.47 0.80
N ILE A 141 6.09 7.42 0.02
CA ILE A 141 6.59 7.35 -1.34
C ILE A 141 5.78 8.35 -2.15
N CYS A 142 6.48 9.36 -2.64
CA CYS A 142 6.02 10.20 -3.72
C CYS A 142 6.65 9.73 -5.04
N MET A 143 6.06 10.12 -6.16
CA MET A 143 6.64 9.85 -7.48
C MET A 143 8.11 10.28 -7.56
N GLY A 144 8.95 9.42 -8.15
CA GLY A 144 10.40 9.62 -8.28
C GLY A 144 11.26 9.03 -7.16
N ASP A 145 10.68 8.43 -6.12
CA ASP A 145 11.46 7.72 -5.11
C ASP A 145 11.94 6.34 -5.62
N THR A 146 13.18 6.29 -6.09
CA THR A 146 13.86 5.07 -6.53
C THR A 146 14.38 4.19 -5.39
N ARG A 147 14.27 4.62 -4.12
CA ARG A 147 14.64 3.79 -2.95
C ARG A 147 13.57 2.77 -2.56
N GLY A 148 12.38 2.86 -3.15
CA GLY A 148 11.27 1.93 -2.92
C GLY A 148 11.39 0.65 -3.75
N SER A 149 12.26 -0.29 -3.36
CA SER A 149 12.17 -1.69 -3.81
C SER A 149 10.72 -2.19 -3.67
N SER A 150 10.29 -3.09 -4.57
CA SER A 150 8.95 -3.71 -4.50
C SER A 150 8.68 -4.37 -3.14
N THR A 151 9.73 -4.90 -2.50
CA THR A 151 9.69 -5.43 -1.12
C THR A 151 9.24 -4.36 -0.12
N ASN A 152 9.74 -3.13 -0.25
CA ASN A 152 9.37 -2.01 0.63
C ASN A 152 7.90 -1.58 0.43
N ARG A 153 7.33 -1.74 -0.77
CA ARG A 153 5.93 -1.41 -1.05
C ARG A 153 4.97 -2.39 -0.38
N LEU A 154 5.24 -3.69 -0.49
CA LEU A 154 4.42 -4.72 0.15
C LEU A 154 4.48 -4.63 1.68
N GLU A 155 5.67 -4.42 2.27
CA GLU A 155 5.82 -4.26 3.72
C GLU A 155 5.11 -3.01 4.27
N ARG A 156 5.04 -1.93 3.48
CA ARG A 156 4.27 -0.73 3.86
C ARG A 156 2.77 -0.93 3.72
N ALA A 157 2.33 -1.51 2.60
CA ALA A 157 0.94 -1.88 2.42
C ALA A 157 0.48 -2.78 3.58
N GLU A 158 1.31 -3.74 3.96
CA GLU A 158 1.08 -4.60 5.12
C GLU A 158 0.86 -3.80 6.40
N ARG A 159 1.78 -2.89 6.76
CA ARG A 159 1.65 -2.06 7.97
C ARG A 159 0.42 -1.17 7.96
N LYS A 160 0.11 -0.55 6.80
CA LYS A 160 -1.09 0.28 6.64
C LYS A 160 -2.38 -0.53 6.76
N LEU A 161 -2.40 -1.75 6.21
CA LEU A 161 -3.50 -2.69 6.38
C LEU A 161 -3.65 -3.10 7.84
N THR A 162 -2.57 -3.47 8.54
CA THR A 162 -2.63 -3.79 9.98
C THR A 162 -3.27 -2.66 10.76
N GLN A 163 -2.81 -1.42 10.58
CA GLN A 163 -3.33 -0.28 11.30
C GLN A 163 -4.82 -0.04 11.00
N LYS A 164 -5.19 0.02 9.72
CA LYS A 164 -6.56 0.37 9.30
C LYS A 164 -7.57 -0.76 9.53
N LEU A 165 -7.16 -2.02 9.42
CA LEU A 165 -8.05 -3.15 9.65
C LEU A 165 -8.28 -3.41 11.14
N TYR A 166 -7.30 -3.09 12.00
CA TYR A 166 -7.46 -3.23 13.46
C TYR A 166 -8.70 -2.48 13.97
N ASP A 167 -8.90 -1.26 13.47
CA ASP A 167 -10.03 -0.39 13.82
C ASP A 167 -11.39 -0.88 13.27
N LEU A 168 -11.40 -1.86 12.35
CA LEU A 168 -12.60 -2.37 11.68
C LEU A 168 -13.09 -3.73 12.20
N PHE A 169 -12.36 -4.41 13.09
CA PHE A 169 -12.71 -5.76 13.53
C PHE A 169 -14.02 -5.85 14.34
N ASP A 170 -14.49 -4.74 14.91
CA ASP A 170 -15.69 -4.72 15.74
C ASP A 170 -16.97 -4.41 14.93
N ASP A 171 -16.88 -3.73 13.78
CA ASP A 171 -18.06 -3.19 13.07
C ASP A 171 -18.61 -4.06 11.93
N LYS A 172 -17.98 -5.21 11.60
CA LYS A 172 -18.41 -6.14 10.53
C LYS A 172 -18.72 -5.47 9.17
N ASP A 173 -18.17 -4.29 8.90
CA ASP A 173 -18.43 -3.59 7.64
C ASP A 173 -17.51 -4.13 6.53
N PHE A 174 -18.04 -5.10 5.77
CA PHE A 174 -17.35 -5.71 4.63
C PHE A 174 -17.02 -4.72 3.52
N VAL A 175 -17.86 -3.70 3.33
CA VAL A 175 -17.63 -2.66 2.33
C VAL A 175 -16.42 -1.83 2.75
N ALA A 176 -16.30 -1.52 4.05
CA ALA A 176 -15.15 -0.83 4.61
C ALA A 176 -13.83 -1.62 4.41
N VAL A 177 -13.83 -2.95 4.60
CA VAL A 177 -12.62 -3.77 4.39
C VAL A 177 -12.15 -3.72 2.94
N VAL A 178 -13.05 -3.87 1.96
CA VAL A 178 -12.71 -3.79 0.53
C VAL A 178 -12.19 -2.40 0.17
N TYR A 179 -12.83 -1.35 0.69
CA TYR A 179 -12.43 0.03 0.48
C TYR A 179 -11.03 0.31 1.05
N VAL A 180 -10.77 -0.09 2.30
CA VAL A 180 -9.46 0.04 2.95
C VAL A 180 -8.39 -0.71 2.15
N PHE A 181 -8.68 -1.94 1.72
CA PHE A 181 -7.73 -2.71 0.92
C PHE A 181 -7.36 -1.98 -0.38
N ARG A 182 -8.36 -1.51 -1.14
CA ARG A 182 -8.13 -0.75 -2.39
C ARG A 182 -7.32 0.52 -2.13
N SER A 183 -7.75 1.32 -1.16
CA SER A 183 -7.11 2.59 -0.81
C SER A 183 -5.63 2.40 -0.44
N VAL A 184 -5.29 1.35 0.33
CA VAL A 184 -3.91 1.06 0.69
C VAL A 184 -3.09 0.62 -0.52
N MET A 185 -3.62 -0.30 -1.33
CA MET A 185 -2.90 -0.79 -2.51
C MET A 185 -2.67 0.32 -3.54
N GLU A 186 -3.69 1.13 -3.82
CA GLU A 186 -3.60 2.31 -4.70
C GLU A 186 -2.61 3.34 -4.14
N GLY A 187 -2.65 3.60 -2.83
CA GLY A 187 -1.73 4.51 -2.15
C GLY A 187 -0.26 4.11 -2.24
N GLU A 188 0.02 2.80 -2.34
CA GLU A 188 1.36 2.22 -2.49
C GLU A 188 1.74 1.90 -3.95
N GLY A 189 0.85 2.18 -4.92
CA GLY A 189 1.06 1.86 -6.34
C GLY A 189 1.17 0.36 -6.61
N ILE A 190 0.43 -0.46 -5.85
CA ILE A 190 0.35 -1.91 -6.03
C ILE A 190 -0.85 -2.21 -6.93
N LEU A 191 -0.59 -2.80 -8.09
CA LEU A 191 -1.63 -3.20 -9.03
C LEU A 191 -2.46 -4.35 -8.44
N ILE A 192 -3.77 -4.14 -8.34
CA ILE A 192 -4.73 -5.18 -8.01
C ILE A 192 -5.17 -5.82 -9.33
N ASP A 193 -4.79 -7.08 -9.51
CA ASP A 193 -5.26 -7.87 -10.65
C ASP A 193 -6.80 -8.00 -10.67
N SER A 194 -7.38 -8.04 -11.86
CA SER A 194 -8.83 -8.14 -12.10
C SER A 194 -9.28 -9.52 -12.59
N GLU A 195 -8.40 -10.50 -12.75
CA GLU A 195 -8.75 -11.87 -13.23
C GLU A 195 -9.83 -12.52 -12.37
N ILE A 196 -9.74 -12.34 -11.05
CA ILE A 196 -10.71 -12.89 -10.09
C ILE A 196 -11.40 -11.73 -9.37
N PRO A 197 -12.76 -11.69 -9.35
CA PRO A 197 -13.49 -10.61 -8.71
C PRO A 197 -13.00 -10.36 -7.27
N LEU A 198 -12.54 -9.13 -7.01
CA LEU A 198 -11.84 -8.79 -5.77
C LEU A 198 -12.66 -9.14 -4.51
N HIS A 199 -13.96 -8.86 -4.53
CA HIS A 199 -14.87 -9.15 -3.42
C HIS A 199 -14.95 -10.64 -3.08
N ARG A 200 -14.78 -11.54 -4.08
CA ARG A 200 -14.80 -12.99 -3.86
C ARG A 200 -13.51 -13.48 -3.20
N ARG A 201 -12.35 -12.98 -3.65
CA ARG A 201 -11.05 -13.45 -3.13
C ARG A 201 -10.60 -12.77 -1.84
N LEU A 202 -11.12 -11.57 -1.54
CA LEU A 202 -10.75 -10.83 -0.33
C LEU A 202 -11.49 -11.36 0.92
N LEU A 203 -12.71 -11.88 0.74
CA LEU A 203 -13.58 -12.29 1.83
C LEU A 203 -13.92 -13.78 1.70
N VAL A 204 -13.20 -14.60 2.46
CA VAL A 204 -13.43 -16.04 2.55
C VAL A 204 -13.78 -16.38 4.00
N THR A 205 -14.92 -17.02 4.22
CA THR A 205 -15.36 -17.43 5.56
C THR A 205 -14.53 -18.61 6.06
N PHE A 206 -14.40 -18.73 7.39
CA PHE A 206 -13.76 -19.92 7.99
C PHE A 206 -14.49 -21.22 7.64
N GLU A 207 -15.80 -21.19 7.43
CA GLU A 207 -16.57 -22.34 6.99
C GLU A 207 -16.16 -22.78 5.59
N PHE A 208 -16.10 -21.84 4.63
CA PHE A 208 -15.68 -22.12 3.26
C PHE A 208 -14.21 -22.57 3.20
N ALA A 209 -13.34 -21.92 3.98
CA ALA A 209 -11.94 -22.34 4.10
C ALA A 209 -11.81 -23.73 4.73
N GLY A 210 -12.70 -24.09 5.65
CA GLY A 210 -12.84 -25.45 6.19
C GLY A 210 -13.19 -26.47 5.12
N GLN A 211 -14.24 -26.21 4.34
CA GLN A 211 -14.64 -27.06 3.22
C GLN A 211 -13.51 -27.24 2.20
N ALA A 212 -12.79 -26.17 1.87
CA ALA A 212 -11.64 -26.21 0.97
C ALA A 212 -10.48 -27.06 1.56
N ALA A 213 -10.18 -26.88 2.85
CA ALA A 213 -9.15 -27.65 3.54
C ALA A 213 -9.47 -29.15 3.55
N GLU A 214 -10.73 -29.52 3.80
CA GLU A 214 -11.20 -30.90 3.86
C GLU A 214 -11.31 -31.58 2.50
N SER A 215 -11.74 -30.83 1.46
CA SER A 215 -11.83 -31.35 0.10
C SER A 215 -10.45 -31.61 -0.51
N GLY A 216 -9.43 -30.87 -0.07
CA GLY A 216 -8.10 -30.93 -0.68
C GLY A 216 -8.04 -30.11 -1.97
N PRO A 217 -6.98 -30.29 -2.77
CA PRO A 217 -6.90 -29.63 -4.07
C PRO A 217 -8.03 -30.12 -5.00
N PRO A 218 -8.59 -29.26 -5.89
CA PRO A 218 -9.64 -29.70 -6.81
C PRO A 218 -9.13 -30.79 -7.75
N LEU A 219 -9.80 -31.93 -7.74
CA LEU A 219 -9.54 -33.08 -8.60
C LEU A 219 -10.72 -33.28 -9.58
N ASP A 220 -10.42 -33.80 -10.77
CA ASP A 220 -11.41 -34.24 -11.75
C ASP A 220 -12.01 -35.60 -11.36
N GLU A 221 -13.00 -36.07 -12.14
CA GLU A 221 -13.68 -37.35 -11.90
C GLU A 221 -12.73 -38.56 -11.95
N ALA A 222 -11.59 -38.42 -12.63
CA ALA A 222 -10.55 -39.45 -12.71
C ALA A 222 -9.52 -39.34 -11.56
N GLY A 223 -9.70 -38.40 -10.63
CA GLY A 223 -8.81 -38.18 -9.50
C GLY A 223 -7.53 -37.40 -9.84
N HIS A 224 -7.41 -36.82 -11.02
CA HIS A 224 -6.29 -35.96 -11.39
C HIS A 224 -6.55 -34.51 -11.00
N VAL A 225 -5.51 -33.68 -10.92
CA VAL A 225 -5.67 -32.25 -10.62
C VAL A 225 -6.48 -31.55 -11.72
N SER A 226 -7.60 -30.92 -11.34
CA SER A 226 -8.43 -30.16 -12.28
C SER A 226 -7.62 -29.05 -12.94
N SER A 227 -7.83 -28.84 -14.25
CA SER A 227 -7.18 -27.77 -14.97
C SER A 227 -7.75 -26.40 -14.59
N ILE A 228 -6.89 -25.39 -14.58
CA ILE A 228 -7.33 -24.01 -14.38
C ILE A 228 -7.80 -23.47 -15.74
N SER A 229 -9.09 -23.18 -15.86
CA SER A 229 -9.65 -22.50 -17.03
C SER A 229 -9.51 -20.98 -16.90
N SER A 230 -9.21 -20.29 -18.00
CA SER A 230 -9.18 -18.82 -18.07
C SER A 230 -10.56 -18.20 -18.36
N THR A 231 -11.62 -19.00 -18.40
CA THR A 231 -12.98 -18.49 -18.67
C THR A 231 -13.49 -17.66 -17.48
N PRO A 232 -14.17 -16.52 -17.73
CA PRO A 232 -14.74 -15.69 -16.67
C PRO A 232 -15.65 -16.45 -15.69
N GLU A 233 -16.38 -17.45 -16.20
CA GLU A 233 -17.27 -18.31 -15.43
C GLU A 233 -16.47 -19.16 -14.42
N TYR A 234 -15.34 -19.75 -14.87
CA TYR A 234 -14.49 -20.54 -13.99
C TYR A 234 -13.77 -19.65 -12.96
N LEU A 235 -13.20 -18.53 -13.39
CA LEU A 235 -12.51 -17.59 -12.51
C LEU A 235 -13.44 -17.00 -11.44
N SER A 236 -14.74 -16.95 -11.71
CA SER A 236 -15.78 -16.52 -10.77
C SER A 236 -16.42 -17.67 -9.98
N SER A 237 -16.01 -18.93 -10.20
CA SER A 237 -16.63 -20.10 -9.58
C SER A 237 -16.17 -20.36 -8.14
N ASP A 238 -16.95 -21.18 -7.43
CA ASP A 238 -16.56 -21.69 -6.11
C ASP A 238 -15.42 -22.71 -6.18
N GLU A 239 -15.22 -23.35 -7.33
CA GLU A 239 -14.09 -24.25 -7.54
C GLU A 239 -12.77 -23.47 -7.53
N MET A 240 -12.69 -22.37 -8.28
CA MET A 240 -11.50 -21.50 -8.29
C MET A 240 -11.28 -20.86 -6.91
N LEU A 241 -12.35 -20.43 -6.23
CA LEU A 241 -12.23 -19.88 -4.88
C LEU A 241 -11.76 -20.92 -3.87
N ARG A 242 -12.24 -22.16 -3.93
CA ARG A 242 -11.75 -23.28 -3.10
C ARG A 242 -10.27 -23.53 -3.35
N ARG A 243 -9.83 -23.53 -4.62
CA ARG A 243 -8.42 -23.66 -4.97
C ARG A 243 -7.56 -22.55 -4.36
N LEU A 244 -8.00 -21.30 -4.46
CA LEU A 244 -7.30 -20.17 -3.85
C LEU A 244 -7.22 -20.29 -2.32
N ALA A 245 -8.35 -20.61 -1.66
CA ALA A 245 -8.41 -20.78 -0.22
C ALA A 245 -7.47 -21.90 0.24
N PHE A 246 -7.49 -23.04 -0.45
CA PHE A 246 -6.58 -24.15 -0.18
C PHE A 246 -5.12 -23.74 -0.34
N ASN A 247 -4.78 -23.05 -1.43
CA ASN A 247 -3.42 -22.57 -1.67
C ASN A 247 -2.95 -21.57 -0.61
N VAL A 248 -3.83 -20.69 -0.10
CA VAL A 248 -3.49 -19.78 1.01
C VAL A 248 -3.10 -20.56 2.26
N LEU A 249 -3.80 -21.66 2.57
CA LEU A 249 -3.52 -22.50 3.74
C LEU A 249 -2.20 -23.28 3.61
N THR A 250 -1.80 -23.63 2.38
CA THR A 250 -0.61 -24.46 2.11
C THR A 250 0.61 -23.67 1.63
N THR A 251 0.48 -22.38 1.33
CA THR A 251 1.60 -21.47 0.97
C THR A 251 1.94 -20.50 2.10
N PRO A 252 3.15 -19.89 2.11
CA PRO A 252 3.50 -18.89 3.11
C PRO A 252 2.48 -17.77 3.11
N ASN A 253 1.87 -17.55 4.27
CA ASN A 253 0.90 -16.50 4.51
C ASN A 253 1.31 -15.76 5.80
N LYS A 254 0.75 -14.57 5.99
CA LYS A 254 0.99 -13.75 7.17
C LYS A 254 -0.33 -13.26 7.71
N ILE A 255 -0.52 -13.42 9.02
CA ILE A 255 -1.68 -12.89 9.73
C ILE A 255 -1.40 -11.41 9.98
N ILE A 256 -2.20 -10.55 9.35
CA ILE A 256 -2.10 -9.09 9.47
C ILE A 256 -2.81 -8.59 10.73
N ALA A 257 -3.95 -9.19 11.04
CA ALA A 257 -4.75 -8.95 12.24
C ALA A 257 -5.71 -10.13 12.45
N ALA A 258 -5.99 -10.48 13.70
CA ALA A 258 -6.89 -11.56 14.05
C ALA A 258 -7.49 -11.35 15.45
N THR A 259 -8.70 -11.82 15.66
CA THR A 259 -9.28 -11.96 17.00
C THR A 259 -8.62 -13.11 17.77
N THR A 260 -8.77 -13.12 19.09
CA THR A 260 -8.16 -14.12 20.00
C THR A 260 -8.49 -15.59 19.61
N GLY A 261 -9.59 -15.85 18.91
CA GLY A 261 -9.95 -17.17 18.38
C GLY A 261 -9.59 -17.40 16.91
N GLY A 262 -9.43 -16.34 16.10
CA GLY A 262 -9.19 -16.45 14.66
C GLY A 262 -7.87 -17.13 14.31
N THR A 263 -6.80 -16.82 15.04
CA THR A 263 -5.47 -17.41 14.84
C THR A 263 -5.46 -18.93 15.04
N ASN A 264 -6.14 -19.41 16.09
CA ASN A 264 -6.19 -20.85 16.39
C ASN A 264 -7.01 -21.60 15.34
N ARG A 265 -8.13 -21.01 14.89
CA ARG A 265 -8.94 -21.57 13.80
C ARG A 265 -8.14 -21.67 12.51
N LEU A 266 -7.41 -20.61 12.14
CA LEU A 266 -6.58 -20.63 10.93
C LEU A 266 -5.51 -21.73 11.00
N LYS A 267 -4.78 -21.85 12.11
CA LYS A 267 -3.79 -22.92 12.29
C LYS A 267 -4.39 -24.32 12.15
N SER A 268 -5.57 -24.56 12.71
CA SER A 268 -6.29 -25.83 12.58
C SER A 268 -6.65 -26.15 11.12
N LEU A 269 -7.04 -25.14 10.35
CA LEU A 269 -7.28 -25.28 8.91
C LEU A 269 -6.00 -25.56 8.13
N GLU A 270 -4.89 -24.88 8.45
CA GLU A 270 -3.59 -25.14 7.83
C GLU A 270 -3.14 -26.60 8.07
N THR A 271 -3.28 -27.12 9.29
CA THR A 271 -2.97 -28.53 9.59
C THR A 271 -3.85 -29.51 8.82
N THR A 272 -5.13 -29.17 8.63
CA THR A 272 -6.06 -30.02 7.87
C THR A 272 -5.72 -30.01 6.38
N ALA A 273 -5.49 -28.83 5.80
CA ALA A 273 -5.10 -28.67 4.40
C ALA A 273 -3.73 -29.34 4.12
N ALA A 274 -2.77 -29.21 5.03
CA ALA A 274 -1.45 -29.86 4.94
C ALA A 274 -1.57 -31.38 4.85
N ARG A 275 -2.34 -32.02 5.74
CA ARG A 275 -2.59 -33.47 5.70
C ARG A 275 -3.24 -33.89 4.39
N LYS A 276 -4.27 -33.15 3.96
CA LYS A 276 -4.99 -33.42 2.71
C LYS A 276 -4.10 -33.28 1.47
N LEU A 277 -3.21 -32.29 1.46
CA LEU A 277 -2.23 -32.14 0.38
C LEU A 277 -1.29 -33.35 0.31
N VAL A 278 -0.72 -33.79 1.43
CA VAL A 278 0.17 -34.96 1.46
C VAL A 278 -0.55 -36.21 0.99
N THR A 279 -1.75 -36.49 1.52
CA THR A 279 -2.54 -37.66 1.10
C THR A 279 -2.91 -37.62 -0.38
N ALA A 280 -3.29 -36.45 -0.91
CA ALA A 280 -3.62 -36.30 -2.32
C ALA A 280 -2.41 -36.56 -3.22
N ILE A 281 -1.24 -36.02 -2.85
CA ILE A 281 0.00 -36.22 -3.62
C ILE A 281 0.48 -37.67 -3.56
N GLN A 282 0.34 -38.35 -2.43
CA GLN A 282 0.64 -39.78 -2.32
C GLN A 282 -0.26 -40.63 -3.23
N HIS A 283 -1.56 -40.30 -3.32
CA HIS A 283 -2.46 -40.97 -4.26
C HIS A 283 -2.09 -40.69 -5.72
N LEU A 284 -1.73 -39.45 -6.05
CA LEU A 284 -1.35 -39.03 -7.40
C LEU A 284 0.00 -39.63 -7.84
N GLY A 285 0.94 -39.82 -6.92
CA GLY A 285 2.31 -40.26 -7.21
C GLY A 285 2.43 -41.70 -7.70
N GLN A 286 1.35 -42.49 -7.67
CA GLN A 286 1.30 -43.94 -8.00
C GLN A 286 2.38 -44.81 -7.32
N SER A 287 3.15 -44.22 -6.40
CA SER A 287 4.31 -44.77 -5.71
C SER A 287 4.46 -44.03 -4.38
N GLU A 288 5.08 -44.69 -3.41
CA GLU A 288 5.24 -44.14 -2.06
C GLU A 288 6.22 -42.97 -2.09
N VAL A 289 5.71 -41.76 -1.83
CA VAL A 289 6.51 -40.54 -1.75
C VAL A 289 7.31 -40.58 -0.45
N SER A 290 8.62 -40.81 -0.57
CA SER A 290 9.49 -41.12 0.57
C SER A 290 10.30 -39.91 1.04
N THR A 291 10.51 -38.92 0.17
CA THR A 291 11.28 -37.71 0.49
C THR A 291 10.50 -36.42 0.30
N ALA A 292 10.91 -35.38 1.02
CA ALA A 292 10.31 -34.05 0.89
C ALA A 292 10.55 -33.43 -0.50
N ASP A 293 11.67 -33.74 -1.15
CA ASP A 293 11.96 -33.24 -2.50
C ASP A 293 11.13 -33.97 -3.57
N GLU A 294 10.89 -35.28 -3.43
CA GLU A 294 9.91 -36.01 -4.28
C GLU A 294 8.51 -35.41 -4.14
N PHE A 295 8.08 -35.15 -2.90
CA PHE A 295 6.80 -34.50 -2.62
C PHE A 295 6.70 -33.13 -3.31
N VAL A 296 7.71 -32.27 -3.12
CA VAL A 296 7.75 -30.94 -3.74
C VAL A 296 7.73 -31.07 -5.27
N ASN A 297 8.52 -31.96 -5.85
CA ASN A 297 8.53 -32.16 -7.30
C ASN A 297 7.16 -32.58 -7.83
N LEU A 298 6.44 -33.47 -7.14
CA LEU A 298 5.09 -33.87 -7.53
C LEU A 298 4.09 -32.72 -7.40
N VAL A 299 4.13 -31.97 -6.30
CA VAL A 299 3.29 -30.78 -6.08
C VAL A 299 3.52 -29.71 -7.16
N MET A 300 4.77 -29.55 -7.59
CA MET A 300 5.21 -28.54 -8.56
C MET A 300 5.13 -29.03 -10.01
N SER A 301 4.93 -30.33 -10.23
CA SER A 301 4.83 -30.91 -11.56
C SER A 301 3.50 -30.54 -12.22
N ASP A 302 3.51 -30.42 -13.55
CA ASP A 302 2.32 -30.22 -14.37
C ASP A 302 1.44 -31.49 -14.50
N GLY A 303 1.46 -32.38 -13.50
CA GLY A 303 0.68 -33.63 -13.54
C GLY A 303 0.97 -34.48 -14.79
N GLY A 304 2.18 -34.38 -15.35
CA GLY A 304 2.66 -35.17 -16.49
C GLY A 304 1.98 -34.95 -17.84
N GLN A 305 0.91 -34.15 -17.97
CA GLN A 305 0.20 -33.98 -19.24
C GLN A 305 -0.42 -32.58 -19.42
N GLY A 306 0.31 -31.72 -20.14
CA GLY A 306 -0.23 -30.53 -20.80
C GLY A 306 -0.36 -29.28 -19.94
N LYS A 307 -0.25 -28.11 -20.61
CA LYS A 307 -0.39 -26.78 -20.01
C LYS A 307 -1.72 -26.68 -19.23
N GLY A 308 -1.65 -26.55 -17.90
CA GLY A 308 -2.78 -26.19 -17.05
C GLY A 308 -3.20 -27.21 -15.98
N LYS A 309 -2.63 -28.43 -15.96
CA LYS A 309 -2.89 -29.46 -14.93
C LYS A 309 -1.91 -29.38 -13.76
N HIS A 310 -1.85 -28.22 -13.11
CA HIS A 310 -0.99 -28.01 -11.95
C HIS A 310 -1.78 -27.45 -10.78
N LEU A 311 -1.29 -27.67 -9.56
CA LEU A 311 -1.91 -27.14 -8.33
C LEU A 311 -1.81 -25.60 -8.21
N GLY A 312 -1.01 -24.96 -9.08
CA GLY A 312 -0.90 -23.50 -9.16
C GLY A 312 0.13 -22.89 -8.23
N TYR A 313 0.99 -23.70 -7.62
CA TYR A 313 2.12 -23.21 -6.85
C TYR A 313 3.19 -22.60 -7.75
N LYS A 314 3.76 -21.47 -7.34
CA LYS A 314 4.90 -20.84 -8.03
C LYS A 314 6.20 -21.23 -7.33
N PRO A 315 7.32 -21.46 -8.07
CA PRO A 315 8.60 -21.90 -7.52
C PRO A 315 9.34 -20.77 -6.79
N ARG A 316 8.72 -20.23 -5.74
CA ARG A 316 9.32 -19.24 -4.85
C ARG A 316 9.97 -19.97 -3.67
N HIS A 317 11.13 -19.51 -3.24
CA HIS A 317 11.91 -20.14 -2.18
C HIS A 317 11.07 -20.48 -0.92
N GLY A 318 10.34 -19.49 -0.37
CA GLY A 318 9.50 -19.73 0.81
C GLY A 318 8.33 -20.72 0.58
N VAL A 319 7.81 -20.83 -0.65
CA VAL A 319 6.78 -21.83 -0.98
C VAL A 319 7.39 -23.23 -0.91
N LEU A 320 8.56 -23.42 -1.51
CA LEU A 320 9.28 -24.70 -1.48
C LEU A 320 9.62 -25.11 -0.04
N GLU A 321 10.09 -24.16 0.78
CA GLU A 321 10.37 -24.42 2.20
C GLU A 321 9.12 -24.82 2.98
N LYS A 322 8.00 -24.09 2.82
CA LYS A 322 6.74 -24.46 3.50
C LYS A 322 6.24 -25.84 3.07
N LEU A 323 6.34 -26.19 1.78
CA LEU A 323 5.94 -27.50 1.28
C LEU A 323 6.80 -28.63 1.88
N ARG A 324 8.13 -28.47 1.94
CA ARG A 324 9.01 -29.45 2.62
C ARG A 324 8.65 -29.61 4.08
N LYS A 325 8.40 -28.49 4.77
CA LYS A 325 7.97 -28.50 6.18
C LYS A 325 6.64 -29.24 6.36
N ILE A 326 5.65 -28.97 5.51
CA ILE A 326 4.36 -29.68 5.51
C ILE A 326 4.56 -31.20 5.43
N PHE A 327 5.40 -31.67 4.50
CA PHE A 327 5.68 -33.10 4.36
C PHE A 327 6.28 -33.68 5.64
N HIS A 328 7.32 -33.06 6.19
CA HIS A 328 7.96 -33.52 7.43
C HIS A 328 7.01 -33.51 8.63
N ASP A 329 6.24 -32.44 8.81
CA ASP A 329 5.30 -32.29 9.93
C ASP A 329 4.20 -33.35 9.86
N VAL A 330 3.67 -33.65 8.67
CA VAL A 330 2.65 -34.70 8.49
C VAL A 330 3.24 -36.09 8.72
N GLN A 331 4.42 -36.40 8.18
CA GLN A 331 5.08 -37.69 8.37
C GLN A 331 5.40 -37.96 9.84
N LYS A 332 5.87 -36.95 10.57
CA LYS A 332 6.17 -37.09 12.00
C LYS A 332 4.92 -37.43 12.82
N ASN A 333 3.78 -36.82 12.50
CA ASN A 333 2.50 -37.06 13.18
C ASN A 333 1.80 -38.38 12.77
N LEU A 334 2.35 -39.13 11.81
CA LEU A 334 1.89 -40.47 11.47
C LEU A 334 2.63 -41.57 12.27
N ILE A 335 3.73 -41.21 12.93
CA ILE A 335 4.62 -42.13 13.67
C ILE A 335 4.33 -42.10 15.19
N ASP A 336 3.60 -41.09 15.67
CA ASP A 336 3.12 -40.94 17.05
C ASP A 336 1.65 -41.39 17.20
#